data_AF-A0A966SNM2-F1
#
_entry.id   AF-A0A966SNM2-F1
#
_cell.length_a   1.000
_cell.length_b   1.000
_cell.length_c   1.000
_cell.angle_alpha   90.00
_cell.angle_beta   90.00
_cell.angle_gamma   90.00
#
_symmetry.space_group_name_H-M   'P 1'
#
loop_
_entity.id
_entity.type
_entity.pdbx_description
1 polymer ?
#
loop_
_entity_poly.entity_id
_entity_poly.type
_entity_poly.pdbx_seq_one_letter_code
_entity_poly.pdbx_strand_id
1 'polypeptide(L)'
;GFIFQSHHLLPQCTVLENVLVPTLASGDTASRAQAIDRAKQLLTRVGLGERMNYRPGQLSGGERQRCAVVRALINQPKLLLADEPTGALDRATADALAALLLDLNREQGTALIVVTHAPELAKRMGRVLELRDGVLTQMAA
;
A
#
# COMPACT_ATOMS: atom_id res chain seq x y z
N GLY A 1 2.75 -8.87 -2.08
CA GLY A 1 2.76 -7.75 -1.13
C GLY A 1 1.48 -7.78 -0.33
N PHE A 2 1.50 -7.27 0.89
CA PHE A 2 0.32 -7.23 1.76
C PHE A 2 0.22 -5.86 2.47
N ILE A 3 -0.97 -5.27 2.48
CA ILE A 3 -1.30 -4.04 3.21
C ILE A 3 -2.27 -4.41 4.33
N PHE A 4 -1.85 -4.20 5.58
CA PHE A 4 -2.67 -4.46 6.77
C PHE A 4 -3.45 -3.20 7.19
N GLN A 5 -4.66 -3.39 7.70
CA GLN A 5 -5.48 -2.33 8.29
C GLN A 5 -4.77 -1.63 9.47
N SER A 6 -4.09 -2.40 10.34
CA SER A 6 -3.35 -1.83 11.48
C SER A 6 -1.92 -1.35 11.14
N HIS A 7 -1.55 -1.30 9.86
CA HIS A 7 -0.25 -0.87 9.32
C HIS A 7 0.97 -1.72 9.72
N HIS A 8 1.07 -2.15 10.98
CA HIS A 8 2.18 -2.89 11.57
C HIS A 8 3.56 -2.30 11.19
N LEU A 9 3.70 -0.97 11.28
CA LEU A 9 4.98 -0.31 11.11
C LEU A 9 5.85 -0.52 12.35
N LEU A 10 7.14 -0.77 12.15
CA LEU A 10 8.13 -0.90 13.21
C LEU A 10 8.34 0.48 13.84
N PRO A 11 8.01 0.67 15.14
CA PRO A 11 8.01 1.98 15.77
C PRO A 11 9.42 2.58 15.94
N GLN A 12 10.43 1.71 16.00
CA GLN A 12 11.83 2.11 16.16
C GLN A 12 12.47 2.58 14.85
N CYS A 13 11.89 2.18 13.71
CA CYS A 13 12.39 2.48 12.38
C CYS A 13 11.75 3.75 11.82
N THR A 14 12.49 4.48 11.00
CA THR A 14 11.99 5.57 10.16
C THR A 14 11.02 5.06 9.09
N VAL A 15 10.32 5.97 8.41
CA VAL A 15 9.49 5.67 7.24
C VAL A 15 10.30 4.94 6.17
N LEU A 16 11.48 5.47 5.82
CA LEU A 16 12.34 4.86 4.82
C LEU A 16 12.77 3.45 5.22
N GLU A 17 13.21 3.26 6.46
CA GLU A 17 13.61 1.95 6.97
C GLU A 17 12.44 0.97 6.97
N ASN A 18 11.25 1.39 7.39
CA ASN A 18 10.04 0.58 7.35
C ASN A 18 9.74 0.06 5.94
N VAL A 19 9.88 0.92 4.93
CA VAL A 19 9.71 0.55 3.52
C VAL A 19 10.76 -0.45 3.05
N LEU A 20 11.99 -0.35 3.55
CA LEU A 20 13.11 -1.20 3.14
C LEU A 20 13.13 -2.57 3.81
N VAL A 21 12.42 -2.79 4.92
CA VAL A 21 12.40 -4.09 5.63
C VAL A 21 12.22 -5.30 4.69
N PRO A 22 11.27 -5.30 3.72
CA PRO A 22 11.06 -6.46 2.85
C PRO A 22 12.22 -6.77 1.92
N THR A 23 13.11 -5.81 1.65
CA THR A 23 14.26 -6.03 0.75
C THR A 23 15.38 -6.81 1.43
N LEU A 24 15.45 -6.77 2.77
CA LEU A 24 16.45 -7.48 3.57
C LEU A 24 16.34 -9.00 3.44
N ALA A 25 15.13 -9.52 3.22
CA ALA A 25 14.88 -10.95 3.10
C ALA A 25 15.33 -11.54 1.75
N SER A 26 15.56 -10.70 0.74
CA SER A 26 15.86 -11.17 -0.63
C SER A 26 17.32 -11.56 -0.85
N GLY A 27 18.21 -11.35 0.13
CA GLY A 27 19.62 -11.79 0.10
C GLY A 27 20.54 -11.05 -0.89
N ASP A 28 19.97 -10.31 -1.84
CA ASP A 28 20.73 -9.60 -2.88
C ASP A 28 21.18 -8.20 -2.43
N THR A 29 22.43 -8.14 -1.94
CA THR A 29 23.07 -6.92 -1.43
C THR A 29 23.45 -5.91 -2.52
N ALA A 30 23.60 -6.33 -3.78
CA ALA A 30 23.88 -5.44 -4.91
C ALA A 30 22.73 -4.47 -5.21
N SER A 31 21.53 -4.78 -4.68
CA SER A 31 20.29 -4.02 -4.90
C SER A 31 20.01 -2.93 -3.86
N ARG A 32 20.80 -2.79 -2.78
CA ARG A 32 20.43 -1.89 -1.65
C ARG A 32 20.29 -0.43 -2.08
N ALA A 33 21.22 0.08 -2.88
CA ALA A 33 21.14 1.46 -3.38
C ALA A 33 19.93 1.66 -4.30
N GLN A 34 19.62 0.68 -5.15
CA GLN A 34 18.46 0.69 -6.04
C GLN A 34 17.14 0.61 -5.24
N ALA A 35 17.10 -0.20 -4.19
CA ALA A 35 15.98 -0.30 -3.27
C ALA A 35 15.72 1.02 -2.54
N ILE A 36 16.79 1.70 -2.09
CA ILE A 36 16.67 3.03 -1.48
C ILE A 36 16.12 4.04 -2.49
N ASP A 37 16.64 4.07 -3.72
CA ASP A 37 16.18 5.00 -4.74
C ASP A 37 14.70 4.76 -5.08
N ARG A 38 14.32 3.50 -5.31
CA ARG A 38 12.92 3.10 -5.52
C ARG A 38 12.04 3.46 -4.33
N ALA A 39 12.48 3.23 -3.10
CA ALA A 39 11.73 3.59 -1.90
C ALA A 39 11.49 5.10 -1.85
N LYS A 40 12.50 5.93 -2.15
CA LYS A 40 12.37 7.38 -2.23
C LYS A 40 11.37 7.81 -3.29
N GLN A 41 11.46 7.26 -4.50
CA GLN A 41 10.53 7.55 -5.60
C GLN A 41 9.07 7.23 -5.21
N LEU A 42 8.83 6.05 -4.65
CA LEU A 42 7.49 5.64 -4.24
C LEU A 42 6.96 6.50 -3.07
N LEU A 43 7.81 6.79 -2.08
CA LEU A 43 7.46 7.67 -0.96
C LEU A 43 7.11 9.09 -1.44
N THR A 44 7.85 9.64 -2.40
CA THR A 44 7.53 10.93 -3.02
C THR A 44 6.21 10.88 -3.78
N ARG A 45 5.94 9.82 -4.56
CA ARG A 45 4.68 9.64 -5.30
C ARG A 45 3.46 9.60 -4.37
N VAL A 46 3.61 9.10 -3.14
CA VAL A 46 2.55 9.14 -2.11
C VAL A 46 2.60 10.38 -1.22
N GLY A 47 3.45 11.38 -1.50
CA GLY A 47 3.52 12.62 -0.71
C GLY A 47 4.17 12.47 0.68
N LEU A 48 5.04 11.48 0.84
CA LEU A 48 5.87 11.26 2.04
C LEU A 48 7.35 11.62 1.83
N GLY A 49 7.66 12.38 0.79
CA GLY A 49 9.04 12.75 0.42
C GLY A 49 9.82 13.43 1.56
N GLU A 50 9.19 14.40 2.23
CA GLU A 50 9.79 15.14 3.35
C GLU A 50 9.73 14.37 4.69
N ARG A 51 9.02 13.24 4.72
CA ARG A 51 8.73 12.46 5.93
C ARG A 51 9.60 11.21 6.06
N MET A 52 10.54 10.99 5.15
CA MET A 52 11.30 9.73 5.07
C MET A 52 12.08 9.40 6.37
N ASN A 53 12.54 10.41 7.10
CA ASN A 53 13.29 10.27 8.35
C ASN A 53 12.41 10.27 9.61
N TYR A 54 11.08 10.40 9.47
CA TYR A 54 10.15 10.42 10.58
C TYR A 54 9.90 9.00 11.06
N ARG A 55 9.63 8.83 12.36
CA ARG A 55 9.16 7.57 12.95
C ARG A 55 7.63 7.49 12.91
N PRO A 56 7.03 6.28 12.93
CA PRO A 56 5.57 6.11 12.86
C PRO A 56 4.75 6.90 13.89
N GLY A 57 5.32 7.15 15.07
CA GLY A 57 4.68 7.98 16.12
C GLY A 57 4.55 9.46 15.76
N GLN A 58 5.29 9.94 14.75
CA GLN A 58 5.26 11.32 14.26
C GLN A 58 4.36 11.49 13.03
N LEU A 59 3.72 10.41 12.56
CA LEU A 59 2.89 10.40 11.37
C LEU A 59 1.41 10.43 11.74
N SER A 60 0.60 11.05 10.88
CA SER A 60 -0.85 10.87 10.92
C SER A 60 -1.25 9.42 10.57
N GLY A 61 -2.49 9.04 10.88
CA GLY A 61 -3.03 7.73 10.49
C GLY A 61 -2.87 7.46 8.99
N GLY A 62 -3.19 8.45 8.16
CA GLY A 62 -3.08 8.30 6.71
C GLY A 62 -1.65 8.35 6.16
N GLU A 63 -0.73 9.03 6.83
CA GLU A 63 0.70 8.93 6.51
C GLU A 63 1.24 7.52 6.83
N ARG A 64 0.81 6.90 7.94
CA ARG A 64 1.14 5.49 8.24
C ARG A 64 0.59 4.53 7.18
N GLN A 65 -0.63 4.76 6.71
CA GLN A 65 -1.26 3.98 5.64
C GLN A 65 -0.46 4.03 4.34
N ARG A 66 -0.11 5.24 3.90
CA ARG A 66 0.71 5.43 2.70
C ARG A 66 2.10 4.79 2.83
N CYS A 67 2.73 4.87 4.00
CA CYS A 67 3.99 4.17 4.29
C CYS A 67 3.83 2.64 4.16
N ALA A 68 2.77 2.06 4.74
CA ALA A 68 2.49 0.62 4.65
C ALA A 68 2.25 0.16 3.20
N VAL A 69 1.58 0.97 2.38
CA VAL A 69 1.38 0.71 0.95
C VAL A 69 2.71 0.67 0.21
N VAL A 70 3.57 1.68 0.41
CA VAL A 70 4.88 1.71 -0.24
C VAL A 70 5.74 0.51 0.16
N ARG A 71 5.73 0.13 1.45
CA ARG A 71 6.40 -1.07 1.94
C ARG A 71 5.90 -2.34 1.23
N ALA A 72 4.61 -2.45 0.94
CA ALA A 72 4.06 -3.61 0.25
C ALA A 72 4.47 -3.70 -1.23
N LEU A 73 4.82 -2.56 -1.84
CA LEU A 73 5.12 -2.40 -3.27
C LEU A 73 6.62 -2.42 -3.62
N ILE A 74 7.49 -2.26 -2.61
CA ILE A 74 8.92 -2.06 -2.82
C ILE A 74 9.55 -3.19 -3.66
N ASN A 75 9.12 -4.43 -3.44
CA ASN A 75 9.62 -5.63 -4.13
C ASN A 75 8.89 -5.96 -5.44
N GLN A 76 8.11 -5.05 -6.03
CA GLN A 76 7.38 -5.27 -7.29
C GLN A 76 6.57 -6.59 -7.27
N PRO A 77 5.69 -6.79 -6.28
CA PRO A 77 5.02 -8.08 -6.13
C PRO A 77 4.06 -8.34 -7.29
N LYS A 78 4.01 -9.58 -7.78
CA LYS A 78 3.01 -9.99 -8.78
C LYS A 78 1.56 -9.96 -8.27
N LEU A 79 1.38 -10.01 -6.95
CA LEU A 79 0.09 -9.98 -6.26
C LEU A 79 0.17 -9.03 -5.06
N LEU A 80 -0.78 -8.11 -4.96
CA LEU A 80 -0.99 -7.23 -3.83
C LEU A 80 -2.33 -7.54 -3.17
N LEU A 81 -2.29 -7.93 -1.90
CA LEU A 81 -3.46 -8.09 -1.04
C LEU A 81 -3.59 -6.84 -0.17
N ALA A 82 -4.76 -6.22 -0.16
CA ALA A 82 -5.00 -5.01 0.59
C ALA A 82 -6.24 -5.13 1.47
N ASP A 83 -6.02 -5.12 2.78
CA ASP A 83 -7.07 -5.20 3.79
C ASP A 83 -7.43 -3.79 4.29
N GLU A 84 -8.62 -3.33 3.89
CA GLU A 84 -9.14 -1.98 4.13
C GLU A 84 -8.12 -0.85 3.89
N PRO A 85 -7.53 -0.74 2.69
CA PRO A 85 -6.40 0.14 2.47
C PRO A 85 -6.72 1.64 2.58
N THR A 86 -7.99 2.01 2.66
CA THR A 86 -8.45 3.41 2.70
C THR A 86 -9.25 3.76 3.95
N GLY A 87 -9.49 2.81 4.87
CA GLY A 87 -10.41 3.01 6.00
C GLY A 87 -10.02 4.14 6.97
N ALA A 88 -8.72 4.45 7.08
CA ALA A 88 -8.19 5.49 7.96
C ALA A 88 -7.88 6.83 7.24
N LEU A 89 -8.31 6.99 5.99
CA LEU A 89 -7.97 8.12 5.13
C LEU A 89 -9.17 9.07 4.96
N ASP A 90 -8.87 10.37 4.86
CA ASP A 90 -9.83 11.32 4.28
C ASP A 90 -10.06 11.00 2.78
N ARG A 91 -11.16 11.51 2.23
CA ARG A 91 -11.58 11.20 0.86
C ARG A 91 -10.51 11.49 -0.19
N ALA A 92 -9.85 12.64 -0.11
CA ALA A 92 -8.86 13.04 -1.10
C ALA A 92 -7.62 12.11 -1.05
N THR A 93 -7.16 11.77 0.16
CA THR A 93 -6.04 10.85 0.32
C THR A 93 -6.40 9.41 -0.08
N ALA A 94 -7.64 8.97 0.20
CA ALA A 94 -8.15 7.68 -0.24
C ALA A 94 -8.19 7.57 -1.78
N ASP A 95 -8.68 8.62 -2.45
CA ASP A 95 -8.78 8.65 -3.91
C ASP A 95 -7.41 8.62 -4.58
N ALA A 96 -6.45 9.37 -4.04
CA ALA A 96 -5.06 9.37 -4.50
C ALA A 96 -4.38 8.00 -4.30
N LEU A 97 -4.60 7.36 -3.15
CA LEU A 97 -4.06 6.03 -2.88
C LEU A 97 -4.64 4.98 -3.84
N ALA A 98 -5.95 5.02 -4.06
CA ALA A 98 -6.62 4.14 -4.99
C ALA A 98 -6.17 4.36 -6.44
N ALA A 99 -5.89 5.61 -6.83
CA ALA A 99 -5.32 5.91 -8.15
C ALA A 99 -3.93 5.27 -8.30
N LEU A 100 -3.08 5.43 -7.29
CA LEU A 100 -1.75 4.80 -7.29
C LEU A 100 -1.84 3.27 -7.42
N LEU A 101 -2.73 2.61 -6.67
CA LEU A 101 -2.88 1.14 -6.74
C LEU A 101 -3.34 0.67 -8.12
N LEU A 102 -4.25 1.41 -8.76
CA LEU A 102 -4.73 1.10 -10.11
C LEU A 102 -3.68 1.39 -11.18
N ASP A 103 -2.94 2.49 -11.07
CA ASP A 103 -1.83 2.80 -11.97
C ASP A 103 -0.76 1.72 -11.90
N LEU A 104 -0.42 1.24 -10.70
CA LEU A 104 0.55 0.15 -10.53
C LEU A 104 0.05 -1.18 -11.06
N ASN A 105 -1.25 -1.48 -10.93
CA ASN A 105 -1.86 -2.64 -11.56
C ASN A 105 -1.70 -2.58 -13.09
N ARG A 106 -1.92 -1.40 -13.70
CA ARG A 106 -1.81 -1.19 -15.16
C ARG A 106 -0.36 -1.19 -15.65
N GLU A 107 0.54 -0.49 -14.96
CA GLU A 107 1.94 -0.32 -15.34
C GLU A 107 2.75 -1.61 -15.16
N GLN A 108 2.52 -2.35 -14.06
CA GLN A 108 3.38 -3.48 -13.65
C GLN A 108 2.70 -4.85 -13.80
N GLY A 109 1.42 -4.89 -14.19
CA GLY A 109 0.66 -6.15 -14.27
C GLY A 109 0.43 -6.81 -12.91
N THR A 110 0.53 -6.05 -11.82
CA THR A 110 0.34 -6.54 -10.44
C THR A 110 -1.12 -6.89 -10.21
N ALA A 111 -1.44 -8.15 -9.92
CA ALA A 111 -2.79 -8.54 -9.52
C ALA A 111 -3.16 -7.86 -8.19
N LEU A 112 -4.36 -7.29 -8.10
CA LEU A 112 -4.83 -6.55 -6.93
C LEU A 112 -6.09 -7.21 -6.36
N ILE A 113 -6.06 -7.56 -5.07
CA ILE A 113 -7.23 -8.03 -4.31
C ILE A 113 -7.41 -7.07 -3.13
N VAL A 114 -8.56 -6.43 -3.07
CA VAL A 114 -8.88 -5.43 -2.04
C VAL A 114 -10.11 -5.88 -1.26
N VAL A 115 -9.98 -5.90 0.07
CA VAL A 115 -11.11 -5.97 0.99
C VAL A 115 -11.42 -4.53 1.41
N THR A 116 -12.67 -4.11 1.27
CA THR A 116 -13.08 -2.74 1.61
C THR A 116 -14.57 -2.66 1.91
N HIS A 117 -14.94 -1.80 2.87
CA HIS A 117 -16.32 -1.38 3.09
C HIS A 117 -16.69 -0.11 2.29
N ALA A 118 -15.73 0.50 1.57
CA ALA A 118 -15.93 1.74 0.82
C ALA A 118 -16.44 1.44 -0.61
N PRO A 119 -17.71 1.76 -0.94
CA PRO A 119 -18.28 1.43 -2.25
C PRO A 119 -17.58 2.16 -3.40
N GLU A 120 -17.13 3.39 -3.16
CA GLU A 120 -16.43 4.19 -4.17
C GLU A 120 -15.09 3.58 -4.58
N LEU A 121 -14.38 2.92 -3.67
CA LEU A 121 -13.17 2.17 -4.01
C LEU A 121 -13.52 0.90 -4.80
N ALA A 122 -14.55 0.17 -4.38
CA ALA A 122 -14.99 -1.04 -5.04
C ALA A 122 -15.41 -0.78 -6.50
N LYS A 123 -16.15 0.31 -6.75
CA LYS A 123 -16.58 0.73 -8.11
C LYS A 123 -15.43 0.98 -9.08
N ARG A 124 -14.23 1.28 -8.58
CA ARG A 124 -13.05 1.52 -9.41
C ARG A 124 -12.31 0.22 -9.79
N MET A 125 -12.72 -0.92 -9.22
CA MET A 125 -12.14 -2.23 -9.49
C MET A 125 -12.84 -2.92 -10.65
N GLY A 126 -12.11 -3.77 -11.37
CA GLY A 126 -12.67 -4.49 -12.53
C GLY A 126 -13.68 -5.58 -12.18
N ARG A 127 -13.60 -6.16 -10.98
CA ARG A 127 -14.53 -7.18 -10.47
C ARG A 127 -14.84 -6.90 -9.01
N VAL A 128 -16.12 -6.88 -8.68
CA VAL A 128 -16.61 -6.66 -7.32
C VAL A 128 -17.40 -7.87 -6.85
N LEU A 129 -17.08 -8.34 -5.65
CA LEU A 129 -17.72 -9.47 -5.00
C LEU A 129 -18.13 -9.00 -3.59
N GLU A 130 -19.31 -9.43 -3.16
CA GLU A 130 -19.82 -9.18 -1.82
C GLU A 130 -19.60 -10.43 -0.96
N LEU A 131 -19.10 -10.24 0.26
CA LEU A 131 -18.95 -11.32 1.24
C LEU A 131 -20.08 -11.19 2.27
N ARG A 132 -20.98 -12.18 2.31
CA ARG A 132 -22.11 -12.22 3.23
C ARG A 132 -22.16 -13.58 3.92
N ASP A 133 -22.18 -13.56 5.26
CA ASP A 133 -22.25 -14.78 6.10
C ASP A 133 -21.21 -15.86 5.72
N GLY A 134 -20.00 -15.43 5.35
CA GLY A 134 -18.91 -16.31 4.92
C GLY A 134 -18.99 -16.80 3.47
N VAL A 135 -20.02 -16.40 2.72
CA VAL A 135 -20.21 -16.75 1.31
C VAL A 135 -19.91 -15.56 0.42
N LEU A 136 -19.12 -15.78 -0.62
CA LEU A 136 -18.71 -14.76 -1.57
C LEU A 136 -19.62 -14.80 -2.81
N THR A 137 -20.39 -13.74 -3.04
CA THR A 137 -21.37 -13.64 -4.13
C THR A 137 -21.02 -12.50 -5.08
N GLN A 138 -21.41 -12.63 -6.34
CA GLN A 138 -21.22 -11.55 -7.31
C GLN A 138 -22.26 -10.46 -7.07
N MET A 139 -21.82 -9.20 -6.98
CA MET A 139 -22.76 -8.08 -6.92
C MET A 139 -23.50 -7.99 -8.26
N ALA A 140 -24.83 -7.88 -8.21
CA ALA A 140 -25.64 -7.61 -9.39
C ALA A 140 -25.26 -6.22 -9.95
N ALA A 141 -25.14 -6.14 -11.28
CA ALA A 141 -24.75 -4.92 -11.99
C ALA A 141 -25.78 -3.79 -11.84
#